data_AF-A0A756L9X3-F1
#
_entry.id   AF-A0A756L9X3-F1
#
_cell.length_a   1.000
_cell.length_b   1.000
_cell.length_c   1.000
_cell.angle_alpha   90.00
_cell.angle_beta   90.00
_cell.angle_gamma   90.00
#
_symmetry.space_group_name_H-M   'P 1'
#
loop_
_entity.id
_entity.type
_entity.pdbx_description
1 polymer ?
#
loop_
_entity_poly.entity_id
_entity_poly.type
_entity_poly.pdbx_seq_one_letter_code
_entity_poly.pdbx_strand_id
1 'polypeptide(L)' 'MIPVDLARTPKLSHIKRKYHLIEAMYWRENGNKSMKRNCLWLARNERINKGEFLANPSELPF' A
#
# COMPACT_ATOMS: atom_id res chain seq x y z
N MET A 1 8.17 -4.57 8.07
CA MET A 1 7.69 -3.90 6.84
C MET A 1 7.19 -4.95 5.88
N ILE A 2 6.00 -4.75 5.31
CA ILE A 2 5.49 -5.58 4.21
C ILE A 2 6.23 -5.29 2.90
N PRO A 3 6.20 -6.18 1.89
CA PRO A 3 6.84 -5.94 0.59
C PRO A 3 6.35 -4.65 -0.07
N VAL A 4 7.29 -3.88 -0.63
CA VAL A 4 7.05 -2.58 -1.30
C VAL A 4 6.47 -2.69 -2.71
N ASP A 5 6.53 -3.89 -3.30
CA ASP A 5 5.94 -4.16 -4.61
C ASP A 5 4.44 -3.92 -4.58
N LEU A 6 3.87 -3.46 -5.70
CA LEU A 6 2.44 -3.25 -5.82
C LEU A 6 1.67 -4.54 -5.57
N ALA A 7 0.54 -4.43 -4.87
CA ALA A 7 -0.35 -5.56 -4.67
C ALA A 7 -0.87 -6.10 -6.01
N ARG A 8 -0.95 -7.43 -6.11
CA ARG A 8 -1.47 -8.12 -7.30
C ARG A 8 -2.99 -8.17 -7.35
N THR A 9 -3.69 -8.03 -6.23
CA THR A 9 -5.15 -8.08 -6.21
C THR A 9 -5.74 -6.87 -5.49
N PRO A 10 -6.99 -6.48 -5.80
CA PRO A 10 -7.67 -5.38 -5.11
C PRO A 10 -7.73 -5.57 -3.58
N LYS A 11 -8.00 -6.80 -3.13
CA LYS A 11 -8.06 -7.14 -1.70
C LYS A 11 -6.72 -6.91 -1.01
N LEU A 12 -5.63 -7.38 -1.63
CA LEU A 12 -4.28 -7.17 -1.09
C LEU A 12 -3.90 -5.69 -1.13
N SER A 13 -4.27 -4.96 -2.18
CA SER A 13 -4.00 -3.52 -2.29
C SER A 13 -4.65 -2.72 -1.17
N HIS A 14 -5.90 -3.04 -0.84
CA HIS A 14 -6.61 -2.42 0.28
C HIS A 14 -5.93 -2.69 1.62
N ILE A 15 -5.49 -3.93 1.86
CA ILE A 15 -4.77 -4.32 3.07
C ILE A 15 -3.42 -3.60 3.15
N LYS A 16 -2.63 -3.61 2.06
CA LYS A 16 -1.33 -2.92 1.99
C LYS A 16 -1.47 -1.42 2.24
N ARG A 17 -2.46 -0.78 1.61
CA ARG A 17 -2.74 0.64 1.83
C ARG A 17 -3.06 0.95 3.29
N LYS A 18 -3.89 0.14 3.96
CA LYS A 18 -4.19 0.30 5.39
C LYS A 18 -2.93 0.18 6.25
N TYR A 19 -2.12 -0.83 5.99
CA TYR A 19 -0.85 -1.02 6.70
C TYR A 19 0.06 0.21 6.56
N HIS A 20 0.29 0.70 5.33
CA HIS A 20 1.15 1.85 5.11
C HIS A 20 0.64 3.13 5.80
N LEU A 21 -0.68 3.31 5.91
CA LEU A 21 -1.24 4.44 6.66
C LEU A 21 -0.98 4.31 8.16
N ILE A 22 -1.16 3.11 8.73
CA ILE A 22 -0.86 2.85 10.15
C ILE A 22 0.63 3.06 10.44
N GLU A 23 1.50 2.57 9.56
CA GLU A 23 2.96 2.74 9.68
C GLU A 23 3.36 4.22 9.54
N ALA A 24 2.70 4.99 8.67
CA ALA A 24 2.90 6.44 8.59
C ALA A 24 2.50 7.17 9.87
N MET A 25 1.44 6.70 10.57
CA MET A 25 1.06 7.23 11.88
C MET A 25 2.12 6.93 12.93
N TYR A 26 2.62 5.69 12.98
CA TYR A 26 3.73 5.32 13.85
C TYR A 26 4.96 6.23 13.64
N TRP A 27 5.39 6.42 12.38
CA TRP A 27 6.55 7.26 12.09
C TRP A 27 6.34 8.74 12.38
N ARG A 28 5.08 9.21 12.38
CA ARG A 28 4.75 10.56 12.85
C ARG A 28 5.04 10.69 14.35
N GLU A 29 4.56 9.76 15.16
CA GLU A 29 4.77 9.76 16.61
C GLU A 29 6.25 9.58 16.98
N ASN A 30 6.97 8.72 16.23
CA ASN A 30 8.41 8.54 16.38
C ASN A 30 9.26 9.72 15.85
N GLY A 31 8.65 10.74 15.23
CA GLY A 31 9.38 11.90 14.67
C GLY A 31 10.18 11.65 13.39
N ASN A 32 10.08 10.46 12.77
CA ASN A 32 10.80 10.13 11.54
C ASN A 32 10.04 10.60 10.29
N LYS A 33 10.31 11.84 9.87
CA LYS A 33 9.64 12.48 8.73
C LYS A 33 9.89 11.76 7.39
N SER A 34 11.08 11.18 7.21
CA SER A 34 11.43 10.48 5.95
C SER A 34 10.58 9.23 5.79
N MET A 35 10.54 8.38 6.83
CA MET A 35 9.75 7.14 6.80
C MET A 35 8.26 7.42 6.69
N LYS A 36 7.75 8.44 7.41
CA LYS A 36 6.36 8.89 7.23
C LYS A 36 6.04 9.20 5.76
N ARG A 37 6.90 9.98 5.09
CA ARG A 37 6.71 10.35 3.67
C ARG A 37 6.74 9.13 2.76
N ASN A 38 7.67 8.20 3.01
CA ASN A 38 7.78 6.95 2.26
C ASN A 38 6.49 6.11 2.38
N CYS A 39 5.99 5.90 3.59
CA CYS A 39 4.75 5.15 3.82
C CYS A 39 3.53 5.81 3.13
N LEU A 40 3.44 7.15 3.17
CA LEU A 40 2.38 7.87 2.45
C LEU A 40 2.49 7.73 0.93
N TRP A 41 3.71 7.70 0.39
CA TRP A 41 3.96 7.45 -1.03
C TRP A 41 3.52 6.03 -1.44
N LEU A 42 3.87 5.01 -0.65
CA LEU A 42 3.43 3.63 -0.87
C LEU A 42 1.90 3.49 -0.81
N ALA A 43 1.25 4.12 0.18
CA ALA A 43 -0.22 4.14 0.28
C ALA A 43 -0.89 4.83 -0.93
N ARG A 44 -0.26 5.86 -1.49
CA ARG A 44 -0.73 6.53 -2.71
C ARG A 44 -0.59 5.61 -3.93
N ASN A 45 0.53 4.92 -4.06
CA ASN A 45 0.76 3.99 -5.17
C ASN A 45 -0.28 2.86 -5.15
N GLU A 46 -0.60 2.30 -3.99
CA GLU A 46 -1.68 1.31 -3.86
C GLU A 46 -3.05 1.89 -4.25
N ARG A 47 -3.32 3.17 -3.96
CA ARG A 47 -4.56 3.83 -4.41
C ARG A 47 -4.60 4.06 -5.92
N ILE A 48 -3.45 4.27 -6.57
CA ILE A 48 -3.33 4.48 -8.02
C ILE A 48 -3.41 3.15 -8.78
N ASN A 49 -3.02 2.03 -8.16
CA ASN A 49 -3.05 0.66 -8.68
C ASN A 49 -4.44 0.13 -9.10
N LYS A 50 -5.45 0.99 -9.24
CA LYS A 50 -6.90 0.70 -9.38
C LYS A 50 -7.37 -0.03 -10.63
N GLY A 51 -6.51 -0.62 -11.47
CA GLY A 51 -7.04 -1.22 -12.72
C GLY A 51 -6.10 -2.13 -13.50
N GLU A 52 -4.78 -1.97 -13.36
CA GLU A 52 -3.80 -2.86 -14.02
C GLU A 52 -3.11 -3.74 -12.98
N PHE A 53 -3.92 -4.33 -12.11
CA PHE A 53 -3.45 -5.37 -11.23
C PHE A 53 -2.78 -6.46 -12.06
N LEU A 54 -1.52 -6.78 -11.77
CA LEU A 54 -0.73 -7.85 -12.42
C LEU A 54 -1.30 -9.27 -12.15
N ALA A 55 -2.51 -9.37 -11.62
CA ALA A 55 -3.19 -10.63 -11.36
C ALA A 55 -3.73 -11.23 -12.66
N ASN A 56 -3.64 -12.56 -12.75
CA ASN A 56 -4.42 -13.29 -13.74
C ASN A 56 -5.91 -13.00 -13.55
N PRO A 57 -6.73 -12.95 -14.62
CA PRO A 57 -8.18 -12.70 -14.53
C PRO A 57 -8.91 -13.60 -13.53
N SER A 58 -8.40 -14.81 -13.27
CA SER A 58 -8.90 -15.77 -12.28
C SER A 58 -8.67 -15.37 -10.81
N GLU A 59 -7.80 -14.40 -10.52
CA GLU A 59 -7.43 -13.93 -9.18
C GLU A 59 -8.06 -12.57 -8.82
N LEU A 60 -8.78 -11.95 -9.76
CA LEU A 60 -9.52 -10.73 -9.51
C LEU A 60 -10.89 -11.10 -8.91
N PRO A 61 -11.27 -10.57 -7.74
CA PRO A 61 -12.63 -10.69 -7.28
C PRO A 61 -13.49 -9.83 -8.22
N PHE A 62 -14.45 -10.49 -8.86
CA PHE A 62 -15.52 -9.91 -9.68
C PHE A 62 -16.03 -8.56 -9.16
#